data_AF-A0A822FC38-F1
#
_entry.id   AF-A0A822FC38-F1
#
_cell.length_a   1.000
_cell.length_b   1.000
_cell.length_c   1.000
_cell.angle_alpha   90.00
_cell.angle_beta   90.00
_cell.angle_gamma   90.00
#
_symmetry.space_group_name_H-M   'P 1'
#
loop_
_entity.id
_entity.type
_entity.pdbx_description
1 polymer ?
#
loop_
_entity_poly.entity_id
_entity_poly.type
_entity_poly.pdbx_seq_one_letter_code
_entity_poly.pdbx_strand_id
1 'polypeptide(L)' 'MWLRVALALLIIEKCASISSPIQPMANYKYSIELEANIADLWWTIDDVRKEITFDLHIRTTGWIALGISP' A
#
# COMPACT_ATOMS: atom_id res chain seq x y z
N MET A 1 -42.68 11.74 11.38
CA MET A 1 -41.46 12.59 11.44
C MET A 1 -40.31 11.85 12.15
N TRP A 2 -39.97 10.62 11.73
CA TRP A 2 -38.83 9.86 12.29
C TRP A 2 -38.12 9.01 11.21
N LEU A 3 -38.74 8.85 10.03
CA LEU A 3 -38.21 8.02 8.94
C LEU A 3 -37.12 8.70 8.09
N ARG A 4 -36.96 10.03 8.19
CA ARG A 4 -35.91 10.77 7.46
C ARG A 4 -34.55 10.79 8.16
N VAL A 5 -34.51 10.48 9.46
CA VAL A 5 -33.26 10.51 10.25
C VAL A 5 -32.44 9.23 10.04
N ALA A 6 -33.10 8.09 9.82
CA ALA A 6 -32.41 6.81 9.58
C ALA A 6 -31.68 6.77 8.23
N LEU A 7 -32.18 7.46 7.19
CA LEU A 7 -31.57 7.42 5.85
C LEU A 7 -30.26 8.22 5.76
N ALA A 8 -30.03 9.17 6.68
CA ALA A 8 -28.81 9.98 6.70
C ALA A 8 -27.61 9.25 7.31
N LEU A 9 -27.84 8.21 8.12
CA LEU A 9 -26.77 7.42 8.77
C LEU A 9 -26.15 6.37 7.84
N LEU A 10 -26.84 5.97 6.76
CA LEU A 10 -26.33 4.99 5.79
C LEU A 10 -25.38 5.58 4.72
N ILE A 11 -25.20 6.90 4.68
CA ILE A 11 -24.35 7.55 3.66
C ILE A 11 -22.90 7.75 4.17
N ILE A 12 -22.66 7.58 5.47
CA ILE A 12 -21.35 7.92 6.08
C ILE A 12 -20.34 6.75 6.02
N GLU A 13 -20.76 5.51 5.78
CA GLU A 13 -19.81 4.38 5.83
C GLU A 13 -18.88 4.25 4.62
N LYS A 14 -19.07 5.03 3.54
CA LYS A 14 -18.28 4.87 2.30
C LYS A 14 -17.04 5.77 2.17
N CYS A 15 -16.66 6.45 3.25
CA CYS A 15 -15.45 7.29 3.30
C CYS A 15 -14.56 6.95 4.51
N ALA A 16 -14.30 5.67 4.75
CA ALA A 16 -13.25 5.26 5.69
C ALA A 16 -12.34 4.20 5.07
N SER A 17 -11.95 4.41 3.82
CA SER A 17 -10.69 3.86 3.30
C SER A 17 -9.72 5.01 3.13
N ILE A 18 -9.45 5.75 4.22
CA ILE A 18 -8.16 6.43 4.34
C ILE A 18 -7.18 5.28 4.54
N SER A 19 -6.69 4.71 3.44
CA SER A 19 -5.55 3.79 3.49
C SER A 19 -4.47 4.54 4.24
N SER A 20 -4.04 3.97 5.37
CA SER A 20 -2.96 4.53 6.18
C SER A 20 -1.81 4.92 5.24
N PRO A 21 -1.24 6.13 5.35
CA PRO A 21 -0.08 6.46 4.53
C PRO A 21 0.96 5.40 4.86
N ILE A 22 1.39 4.64 3.85
CA ILE A 22 2.41 3.59 3.94
C ILE A 22 1.91 2.24 4.50
N GLN A 23 0.80 1.70 4.01
CA GLN A 23 0.55 0.25 4.10
C GLN A 23 0.62 -0.36 2.70
N PRO A 24 1.27 -1.53 2.54
CA PRO A 24 1.39 -2.16 1.24
C PRO A 24 0.02 -2.44 0.63
N MET A 25 -0.10 -2.28 -0.70
CA MET A 25 -1.38 -2.42 -1.41
C MET A 25 -1.85 -3.88 -1.49
N ALA A 26 -0.99 -4.83 -1.15
CA ALA A 26 -1.27 -6.26 -1.16
C ALA A 26 -0.61 -6.98 0.03
N ASN A 27 -0.98 -8.25 0.22
CA ASN A 27 -0.32 -9.12 1.19
C ASN A 27 1.01 -9.63 0.61
N TYR A 28 2.10 -8.92 0.90
CA TYR A 28 3.45 -9.32 0.52
C TYR A 28 4.08 -10.21 1.59
N LYS A 29 4.84 -11.22 1.14
CA LYS A 29 5.49 -12.18 2.02
C LYS A 29 6.77 -11.63 2.65
N TYR A 30 7.44 -10.73 1.95
CA TYR A 30 8.76 -10.22 2.32
C TYR A 30 8.78 -8.70 2.34
N SER A 31 9.61 -8.13 3.20
CA SER A 31 9.81 -6.69 3.32
C SER A 31 11.23 -6.34 3.77
N ILE A 32 11.73 -5.19 3.34
CA ILE A 32 12.98 -4.61 3.80
C ILE A 32 12.88 -3.08 3.80
N GLU A 33 13.47 -2.45 4.80
CA GLU A 33 13.75 -1.00 4.78
C GLU A 33 15.09 -0.81 4.06
N LEU A 34 15.07 -0.20 2.88
CA LEU A 34 16.27 0.04 2.07
C LEU A 34 17.09 1.22 2.64
N GLU A 35 16.39 2.24 3.15
CA GLU A 35 17.00 3.40 3.79
C GLU A 35 16.06 3.95 4.86
N ALA A 36 16.63 4.22 6.05
CA ALA A 36 15.88 4.56 7.24
C ALA A 36 14.93 5.74 7.04
N ASN A 37 13.63 5.54 7.24
CA ASN A 37 12.54 6.50 7.03
C ASN A 37 12.35 7.00 5.58
N ILE A 38 13.17 6.54 4.63
CA ILE A 38 13.20 7.06 3.24
C ILE A 38 12.58 6.06 2.27
N ALA A 39 12.92 4.78 2.37
CA ALA A 39 12.54 3.80 1.37
C ALA A 39 12.21 2.44 2.00
N ASP A 40 10.99 2.00 1.81
CA ASP A 40 10.49 0.69 2.22
C ASP A 40 10.11 -0.13 0.98
N LEU A 41 10.57 -1.38 0.91
CA LEU A 41 10.31 -2.31 -0.18
C LEU A 41 9.61 -3.58 0.33
N TRP A 42 8.52 -3.94 -0.30
CA TRP A 42 7.84 -5.23 -0.12
C TRP A 42 7.87 -6.04 -1.41
N TRP A 43 7.88 -7.37 -1.29
CA TRP A 43 7.76 -8.23 -2.46
C TRP A 43 7.10 -9.57 -2.16
N THR A 44 6.58 -10.17 -3.23
CA THR A 44 6.09 -11.54 -3.25
C THR A 44 6.51 -12.20 -4.55
N ILE A 45 6.56 -13.54 -4.54
CA ILE A 45 6.97 -14.35 -5.68
C ILE A 45 5.79 -15.24 -6.05
N ASP A 46 5.38 -15.20 -7.31
CA ASP A 46 4.45 -16.16 -7.90
C ASP A 46 5.26 -17.25 -8.61
N ASP A 47 5.38 -18.41 -7.97
CA ASP A 47 6.11 -19.56 -8.51
C ASP A 47 5.45 -20.20 -9.73
N VAL A 48 4.15 -19.99 -9.94
CA VAL A 48 3.40 -20.52 -11.09
C VAL A 48 3.64 -19.65 -12.30
N ARG A 49 3.52 -18.34 -12.14
CA ARG A 49 3.68 -17.35 -13.22
C ARG A 49 5.14 -16.96 -13.46
N LYS A 50 6.04 -17.32 -12.54
CA LYS A 50 7.46 -16.92 -12.55
C LYS A 50 7.62 -15.40 -12.54
N GLU A 51 6.77 -14.72 -11.77
CA GLU A 51 6.74 -13.27 -11.63
C GLU A 51 7.14 -12.87 -10.20
N ILE A 52 7.84 -11.74 -10.07
CA ILE A 52 8.09 -11.08 -8.79
C ILE A 52 7.38 -9.74 -8.83
N THR A 53 6.56 -9.47 -7.82
CA THR A 53 5.86 -8.18 -7.67
C THR A 53 6.52 -7.40 -6.56
N PHE A 54 6.96 -6.19 -6.87
CA PHE A 54 7.55 -5.24 -5.92
C PHE A 54 6.57 -4.11 -5.61
N ASP A 55 6.50 -3.71 -4.35
CA ASP A 55 5.82 -2.50 -3.89
C ASP A 55 6.83 -1.63 -3.15
N LEU A 56 7.04 -0.42 -3.65
CA LEU A 56 8.07 0.48 -3.17
C LEU A 56 7.45 1.77 -2.70
N HIS A 57 7.60 2.06 -1.42
CA HIS A 57 7.18 3.33 -0.83
C HIS A 57 8.39 4.22 -0.61
N ILE A 58 8.38 5.40 -1.23
CA ILE A 58 9.48 6.36 -1.16
C ILE A 58 9.02 7.68 -0.52
N ARG A 59 9.83 8.18 0.40
CA ARG A 59 9.64 9.44 1.13
C ARG A 59 10.81 10.40 0.91
N THR A 60 11.21 10.58 -0.35
CA THR A 60 12.24 11.56 -0.75
C THR A 60 11.76 12.44 -1.90
N THR A 61 12.44 13.57 -2.09
CA THR A 61 12.27 14.44 -3.26
C THR A 61 13.45 14.24 -4.21
N GLY A 62 13.18 14.01 -5.49
CA GLY A 62 14.23 13.89 -6.51
C GLY A 62 14.14 12.57 -7.28
N TRP A 63 15.29 12.08 -7.73
CA TRP A 63 15.39 10.86 -8.54
C TRP A 63 15.71 9.65 -7.66
N ILE A 64 15.05 8.54 -7.95
CA ILE A 64 15.32 7.24 -7.35
C ILE A 64 15.76 6.30 -8.47
N ALA A 65 16.76 5.47 -8.20
CA ALA A 65 17.19 4.40 -9.09
C ALA A 65 17.06 3.06 -8.35
N LEU A 66 16.59 2.04 -9.07
CA LEU A 66 16.46 0.68 -8.57
C LEU A 66 17.32 -0.23 -9.44
N GLY A 67 18.00 -1.19 -8.80
CA GLY A 67 18.85 -2.16 -9.47
C GLY A 67 18.75 -3.53 -8.80
N ILE A 68 18.94 -4.57 -9.61
CA ILE A 68 19.07 -5.96 -9.17
C ILE A 68 20.44 -6.44 -9.65
N SER A 69 21.24 -7.00 -8.74
CA SER A 69 22.56 -7.56 -9.06
C SER A 69 22.65 -9.03 -8.61
N PRO A 70 23.53 -9.83 -9.24
CA PRO A 70 23.89 -11.17 -8.74
C PRO A 70 24.49 -11.16 -7.33
#